data_AF-M0CVP7-F1
#
_entry.id   AF-M0CVP7-F1
#
_cell.length_a   1.000
_cell.length_b   1.000
_cell.length_c   1.000
_cell.angle_alpha   90.00
_cell.angle_beta   90.00
_cell.angle_gamma   90.00
#
_symmetry.space_group_name_H-M   'P 1'
#
loop_
_entity.id
_entity.type
_entity.pdbx_description
1 polymer ?
#
loop_
_entity_poly.entity_id
_entity_poly.type
_entity_poly.pdbx_seq_one_letter_code
_entity_poly.pdbx_strand_id
1 'polypeptide(L)'
;MADEFIKGLGIVTAAGLGWLVLAGWYRTSSFESSRQLIESASSGGSLFDAMGIALMDGLLYFALIGMLTFWVLIPAGRQARSAIRDRRSQ
;
A
#
# COMPACT_ATOMS: atom_id res chain seq x y z
N MET A 1 -17.08 -0.06 -11.47
CA MET A 1 -16.04 -1.12 -11.43
C MET A 1 -14.73 -0.63 -12.04
N ALA A 2 -14.72 -0.10 -13.27
CA ALA A 2 -13.48 0.38 -13.90
C ALA A 2 -12.83 1.58 -13.21
N ASP A 3 -13.63 2.53 -12.70
CA ASP A 3 -13.14 3.71 -11.95
C ASP A 3 -12.41 3.32 -10.66
N GLU A 4 -13.00 2.42 -9.86
CA GLU A 4 -12.40 1.95 -8.62
C GLU A 4 -11.17 1.08 -8.88
N PHE A 5 -11.20 0.30 -9.97
CA PHE A 5 -10.03 -0.46 -10.40
C PHE A 5 -8.85 0.47 -10.70
N ILE A 6 -9.05 1.49 -11.55
CA ILE A 6 -8.00 2.46 -11.92
C ILE A 6 -7.48 3.22 -10.69
N LYS A 7 -8.34 3.58 -9.74
CA LYS A 7 -7.92 4.22 -8.48
C LYS A 7 -7.01 3.32 -7.66
N GLY A 8 -7.42 2.06 -7.45
CA GLY A 8 -6.59 1.09 -6.73
C GLY A 8 -5.27 0.80 -7.45
N LEU A 9 -5.31 0.67 -8.78
CA LEU A 9 -4.12 0.47 -9.61
C LEU A 9 -3.15 1.65 -9.53
N GLY A 10 -3.66 2.88 -9.60
CA GLY A 10 -2.85 4.09 -9.48
C GLY A 10 -2.16 4.17 -8.12
N ILE A 11 -2.88 3.88 -7.03
CA ILE A 11 -2.33 3.89 -5.67
C ILE A 11 -1.25 2.82 -5.52
N VAL A 12 -1.54 1.56 -5.85
CA VAL A 12 -0.57 0.48 -5.65
C VAL A 12 0.66 0.66 -6.52
N THR A 13 0.51 1.20 -7.74
CA THR A 13 1.64 1.43 -8.64
C THR A 13 2.51 2.58 -8.14
N ALA A 14 1.93 3.75 -7.89
CA ALA A 14 2.70 4.92 -7.47
C ALA A 14 3.39 4.68 -6.11
N ALA A 15 2.64 4.20 -5.11
CA ALA A 15 3.19 3.98 -3.79
C ALA A 15 4.05 2.71 -3.72
N GLY A 16 3.70 1.66 -4.45
CA GLY A 16 4.50 0.43 -4.51
C GLY A 16 5.84 0.63 -5.20
N LEU A 17 5.91 1.40 -6.29
CA LEU A 17 7.19 1.76 -6.92
C LEU A 17 8.04 2.65 -6.01
N GLY A 18 7.43 3.65 -5.36
CA GLY A 18 8.13 4.48 -4.37
C GLY A 18 8.68 3.65 -3.21
N TRP A 19 7.88 2.69 -2.72
CA TRP A 19 8.31 1.75 -1.70
C TRP A 19 9.47 0.87 -2.18
N LEU A 20 9.42 0.32 -3.40
CA LEU A 20 10.49 -0.52 -3.96
C LEU A 20 11.84 0.20 -3.99
N VAL A 21 11.85 1.49 -4.36
CA VAL A 21 13.06 2.30 -4.36
C VAL A 21 13.64 2.43 -2.95
N LEU A 22 12.80 2.83 -1.97
CA LEU A 22 13.26 3.03 -0.60
C LEU A 22 13.63 1.71 0.11
N ALA A 23 12.90 0.63 -0.13
CA ALA A 23 13.22 -0.70 0.37
C ALA A 23 14.52 -1.25 -0.25
N GLY A 24 14.83 -0.87 -1.49
CA GLY A 24 16.13 -1.10 -2.10
C GLY A 24 17.26 -0.40 -1.33
N TRP A 25 17.05 0.83 -0.86
CA TRP A 25 18.07 1.57 -0.10
C TRP A 25 18.21 1.11 1.36
N TYR A 26 17.09 0.93 2.06
CA TYR A 26 17.11 0.72 3.51
C TYR A 26 16.93 -0.74 3.95
N ARG A 27 16.40 -1.63 3.09
CA ARG A 27 16.10 -3.04 3.43
C ARG A 27 16.78 -4.05 2.50
N THR A 28 17.82 -3.65 1.78
CA THR A 28 18.57 -4.56 0.89
C THR A 28 20.06 -4.35 1.10
N SER A 29 20.66 -5.13 2.00
CA SER A 29 22.11 -5.08 2.24
C SER A 29 22.93 -5.76 1.14
N SER A 30 22.35 -6.74 0.44
CA SER A 30 22.97 -7.48 -0.65
C SER A 30 21.93 -7.99 -1.66
N PHE A 31 22.28 -8.02 -2.94
CA PHE A 31 21.45 -8.62 -4.00
C PHE A 31 21.56 -10.14 -4.09
N GLU A 32 22.53 -10.73 -3.41
CA GLU A 32 22.68 -12.19 -3.28
C GLU A 32 21.91 -12.74 -2.07
N SER A 33 21.24 -11.87 -1.32
CA SER A 33 20.44 -12.22 -0.14
C SER A 33 19.03 -12.65 -0.55
N SER A 34 18.54 -13.76 0.03
CA SER A 34 17.14 -14.17 -0.09
C SER A 34 16.17 -13.28 0.69
N ARG A 35 16.67 -12.32 1.47
CA ARG A 35 15.87 -11.41 2.30
C ARG A 35 15.74 -10.00 1.73
N GLN A 36 16.15 -9.78 0.49
CA GLN A 36 15.98 -8.51 -0.21
C GLN A 36 14.55 -7.95 -0.03
N LEU A 37 14.44 -6.65 0.28
CA LEU A 37 13.22 -5.88 0.60
C LEU A 37 12.51 -6.22 1.91
N ILE A 38 12.86 -7.33 2.56
CA ILE A 38 12.24 -7.78 3.82
C ILE A 38 13.22 -7.82 5.00
N GLU A 39 14.48 -7.46 4.78
CA GLU A 39 15.44 -7.24 5.86
C GLU A 39 14.96 -6.12 6.80
N SER A 40 15.44 -6.15 8.04
CA SER A 40 15.27 -5.04 8.97
C SER A 40 15.89 -3.79 8.36
N ALA A 41 15.18 -2.66 8.44
CA ALA A 41 15.70 -1.40 7.94
C ALA A 41 17.03 -1.06 8.64
N SER A 42 18.04 -0.66 7.87
CA SER A 42 19.29 -0.16 8.43
C SER A 42 18.99 1.11 9.22
N SER A 43 19.35 1.14 10.51
CA SER A 43 19.20 2.34 11.33
C SER A 43 20.27 3.35 10.95
N GLY A 44 20.04 4.12 9.89
CA GLY A 44 20.87 5.25 9.55
C GLY A 44 20.83 6.28 10.68
N GLY A 45 21.98 6.81 11.06
CA GLY A 45 22.12 7.70 12.22
C GLY A 45 21.62 9.12 11.99
N SER A 46 21.14 9.45 10.78
CA SER A 46 20.71 10.80 10.42
C SER A 46 19.18 10.98 10.44
N LEU A 47 18.73 12.22 10.55
CA LEU A 47 17.30 12.57 10.45
C LEU A 47 16.71 12.17 9.09
N PHE A 48 17.48 12.31 8.00
CA PHE A 48 17.02 11.94 6.66
C PHE A 48 16.80 10.45 6.51
N ASP A 49 17.61 9.62 7.17
CA ASP A 49 17.42 8.17 7.20
C ASP A 49 16.10 7.82 7.92
N ALA A 50 15.85 8.42 9.08
CA ALA A 50 14.62 8.22 9.83
C ALA A 50 13.38 8.65 9.01
N MET A 51 13.45 9.78 8.31
CA MET A 51 12.38 10.23 7.42
C MET A 51 12.18 9.28 6.23
N GLY A 52 13.27 8.78 5.64
CA GLY A 52 13.24 7.83 4.53
C GLY A 52 12.58 6.52 4.92
N ILE A 53 12.93 5.98 6.09
CA ILE A 53 12.35 4.75 6.64
C ILE A 53 10.87 4.95 6.96
N ALA A 54 10.50 6.07 7.58
CA ALA A 54 9.10 6.39 7.88
C ALA A 54 8.26 6.52 6.60
N LEU A 55 8.80 7.19 5.57
CA LEU A 55 8.16 7.30 4.27
C LEU A 55 8.00 5.94 3.59
N MET A 56 9.04 5.10 3.63
CA MET A 56 8.99 3.73 3.10
C MET A 56 7.86 2.93 3.75
N ASP A 57 7.83 2.83 5.08
CA ASP A 57 6.78 2.09 5.76
C ASP A 57 5.39 2.69 5.46
N GLY A 58 5.28 4.01 5.44
CA GLY A 58 4.05 4.72 5.06
C GLY A 58 3.58 4.36 3.64
N LEU A 59 4.47 4.35 2.66
CA LEU A 59 4.15 3.99 1.27
C LEU A 59 3.68 2.54 1.15
N LEU A 60 4.30 1.60 1.88
CA LEU A 60 3.87 0.20 1.89
C LEU A 60 2.42 0.07 2.36
N TYR A 61 2.11 0.63 3.54
CA TYR A 61 0.76 0.56 4.08
C TYR A 61 -0.25 1.32 3.22
N PHE A 62 0.14 2.48 2.69
CA PHE A 62 -0.72 3.26 1.79
C PHE A 62 -1.03 2.49 0.50
N ALA A 63 -0.04 1.80 -0.09
CA ALA A 63 -0.25 0.96 -1.26
C ALA A 63 -1.24 -0.17 -0.97
N LEU A 64 -1.01 -0.93 0.11
CA LEU A 64 -1.83 -2.08 0.48
C LEU A 64 -3.26 -1.68 0.87
N ILE A 65 -3.39 -0.76 1.82
CA ILE A 65 -4.69 -0.32 2.35
C ILE A 65 -5.46 0.45 1.27
N GLY A 66 -4.79 1.34 0.54
CA GLY A 66 -5.43 2.13 -0.51
C GLY A 66 -5.98 1.26 -1.64
N MET A 67 -5.18 0.30 -2.13
CA MET A 67 -5.64 -0.67 -3.14
C MET A 67 -6.84 -1.47 -2.64
N LEU A 68 -6.75 -2.07 -1.45
CA LEU A 68 -7.84 -2.87 -0.87
C LEU A 68 -9.10 -2.04 -0.62
N THR A 69 -8.94 -0.76 -0.28
CA THR A 69 -10.07 0.15 -0.07
C THR A 69 -10.88 0.32 -1.34
N PHE A 70 -10.22 0.59 -2.48
CA PHE A 70 -10.93 0.80 -3.74
C PHE A 70 -11.40 -0.49 -4.39
N TRP A 71 -10.64 -1.57 -4.31
CA TRP A 71 -11.01 -2.84 -4.95
C TRP A 71 -12.02 -3.65 -4.16
N VAL A 72 -11.99 -3.57 -2.83
CA VAL A 72 -12.81 -4.44 -1.96
C VAL A 72 -13.76 -3.63 -1.09
N LEU A 73 -13.24 -2.74 -0.23
CA LEU A 73 -14.07 -2.11 0.82
C LEU A 73 -15.18 -1.21 0.25
N ILE A 74 -14.86 -0.35 -0.72
CA ILE A 74 -15.84 0.57 -1.33
C ILE A 74 -16.90 -0.20 -2.15
N PRO A 75 -16.54 -1.16 -3.03
CA PRO A 75 -17.53 -1.99 -3.71
C PRO A 75 -18.41 -2.79 -2.75
N ALA A 76 -17.81 -3.44 -1.74
CA ALA A 76 -18.55 -4.22 -0.75
C ALA A 76 -19.52 -3.35 0.06
N GLY A 77 -19.07 -2.16 0.50
CA GLY A 77 -19.91 -1.21 1.23
C GLY A 77 -21.11 -0.71 0.43
N ARG A 78 -20.93 -0.48 -0.89
CA ARG A 78 -22.04 -0.10 -1.78
C ARG A 78 -23.04 -1.24 -1.97
N GLN A 79 -22.56 -2.46 -2.15
CA GLN A 79 -23.43 -3.63 -2.27
C GLN A 79 -24.23 -3.88 -0.98
N ALA A 80 -23.57 -3.83 0.18
CA ALA A 80 -24.22 -3.96 1.48
C ALA A 80 -25.30 -2.89 1.70
N ARG A 81 -25.00 -1.63 1.35
CA ARG A 81 -25.99 -0.54 1.46
C ARG A 81 -27.18 -0.75 0.54
N SER A 82 -26.97 -1.27 -0.68
CA SER A 82 -28.09 -1.57 -1.58
C SER A 82 -28.97 -2.68 -1.01
N ALA A 83 -28.37 -3.79 -0.57
CA ALA A 83 -29.12 -4.92 -0.01
C ALA A 83 -29.96 -4.53 1.22
N ILE A 84 -29.46 -3.65 2.09
CA ILE A 84 -30.21 -3.14 3.26
C ILE A 84 -31.38 -2.24 2.83
N ARG A 85 -31.22 -1.46 1.77
CA ARG A 85 -32.28 -0.59 1.24
C ARG A 85 -33.38 -1.41 0.60
N ASP A 86 -33.02 -2.42 -0.19
CA ASP A 86 -33.99 -3.28 -0.88
C ASP A 86 -34.87 -4.04 0.12
N ARG A 87 -34.29 -4.46 1.26
CA ARG A 87 -35.03 -5.06 2.39
C ARG A 87 -35.96 -4.10 3.13
N ARG A 88 -35.70 -2.79 3.08
CA ARG A 88 -36.55 -1.78 3.74
C ARG A 88 -37.69 -1.29 2.86
N SER A 89 -37.61 -1.50 1.54
CA SER A 89 -38.66 -1.13 0.57
C SER A 89 -39.67 -2.25 0.28
N GLN A 90 -39.42 -3.46 0.78
CA GLN A 90 -40.38 -4.57 0.84
C GLN A 90 -41.09 -4.56 2.18
#